data_AF-A0A5J5R6B8-F1
#
_entry.id   AF-A0A5J5R6B8-F1
#
_cell.length_a   1.000
_cell.length_b   1.000
_cell.length_c   1.000
_cell.angle_alpha   90.00
_cell.angle_beta   90.00
_cell.angle_gamma   90.00
#
_symmetry.space_group_name_H-M   'P 1'
#
loop_
_entity.id
_entity.type
_entity.pdbx_description
1 polymer ?
#
loop_
_entity_poly.entity_id
_entity_poly.type
_entity_poly.pdbx_seq_one_letter_code
_entity_poly.pdbx_strand_id
1 'polypeptide(L)'
;MSRVQRITSANGRLKNLMNQTDNRICADCGAPDPKWASANIGVFICLKCCGVHRNLGARISKVLSVQLDDWSDEDIDAMIEVGGNSSANAIYEAYIPEGYSKPGPDSTHGERSRFIRSKYELQEFLKSSLRITSRKSSASIQSSFSTKILDSFRIKSSKEPETVVEYIGLLKVKVVKGINLAIRDMLTSDPYVVLTLGKQTIQTAVIKSNLNPVWNEELMLSVPQNFGPVKLTTSWEKQRSIYSH
;
A
#
# COMPACT_ATOMS: atom_id res chain seq x y z
N MET A 1 4.95 35.58 13.21
CA MET A 1 4.67 34.46 12.27
C MET A 1 3.18 34.17 12.22
N SER A 2 2.61 34.09 11.01
CA SER A 2 1.17 33.87 10.80
C SER A 2 0.73 32.47 11.24
N ARG A 3 -0.56 32.27 11.55
CA ARG A 3 -1.13 30.95 11.91
C ARG A 3 -0.89 29.90 10.80
N VAL A 4 -0.89 30.35 9.54
CA VAL A 4 -0.59 29.52 8.35
C VAL A 4 0.89 29.11 8.30
N GLN A 5 1.82 30.03 8.60
CA GLN A 5 3.26 29.70 8.73
C GLN A 5 3.53 28.71 9.89
N ARG A 6 2.74 28.76 10.96
CA ARG A 6 2.86 27.83 12.10
C ARG A 6 2.36 26.41 11.81
N ILE A 7 1.46 26.24 10.84
CA ILE A 7 0.94 24.93 10.41
C ILE A 7 1.83 24.30 9.34
N THR A 8 2.46 25.12 8.52
CA THR A 8 3.34 24.69 7.42
C THR A 8 4.76 24.34 7.89
N SER A 9 5.19 24.78 9.08
CA SER A 9 6.47 24.34 9.64
C SER A 9 6.43 22.86 10.01
N ALA A 10 7.58 22.19 9.92
CA ALA A 10 7.79 20.78 10.31
C ALA A 10 7.14 20.46 11.68
N ASN A 11 7.45 21.28 12.69
CA ASN A 11 6.87 21.21 14.03
C ASN A 11 5.35 21.44 14.07
N GLY A 12 4.80 22.25 13.17
CA GLY A 12 3.36 22.47 13.01
C GLY A 12 2.63 21.25 12.47
N ARG A 13 3.21 20.61 11.45
CA ARG A 13 2.68 19.40 10.79
C ARG A 13 2.64 18.22 11.75
N LEU A 14 3.74 17.96 12.48
CA LEU A 14 3.79 16.90 13.48
C LEU A 14 2.78 17.14 14.62
N LYS A 15 2.69 18.38 15.13
CA LYS A 15 1.68 18.74 16.16
C LYS A 15 0.25 18.55 15.68
N ASN A 16 -0.04 18.83 14.41
CA ASN A 16 -1.37 18.59 13.85
C ASN A 16 -1.72 17.09 13.88
N LEU A 17 -0.78 16.24 13.47
CA LEU A 17 -0.94 14.79 13.51
C LEU A 17 -1.13 14.28 14.94
N MET A 18 -0.32 14.75 15.91
CA MET A 18 -0.46 14.39 17.33
C MET A 18 -1.81 14.74 17.96
N ASN A 19 -2.49 15.77 17.44
CA ASN A 19 -3.77 16.21 17.97
C ASN A 19 -4.97 15.39 17.46
N GLN A 20 -4.76 14.46 16.53
CA GLN A 20 -5.80 13.50 16.16
C GLN A 20 -6.09 12.55 17.32
N THR A 21 -7.36 12.19 17.50
CA THR A 21 -7.85 11.41 18.66
C THR A 21 -7.11 10.10 18.84
N ASP A 22 -6.88 9.36 17.75
CA ASP A 22 -6.27 8.03 17.78
C ASP A 22 -4.77 8.09 18.11
N ASN A 23 -4.14 9.25 17.90
CA ASN A 23 -2.73 9.51 18.24
C ASN A 23 -2.54 9.94 19.69
N ARG A 24 -3.63 10.17 20.44
CA ARG A 24 -3.61 10.48 21.89
C ARG A 24 -3.51 9.24 22.77
N ILE A 25 -3.54 8.05 22.18
CA ILE A 25 -3.34 6.76 22.86
C ILE A 25 -2.22 5.99 22.19
N CYS A 26 -1.44 5.25 22.98
CA CYS A 26 -0.33 4.44 22.50
C CYS A 26 -0.82 3.40 21.48
N ALA A 27 -0.17 3.33 20.32
CA ALA A 27 -0.53 2.41 19.25
C ALA A 27 -0.51 0.93 19.68
N ASP A 28 0.30 0.55 20.66
CA ASP A 28 0.51 -0.87 21.01
C ASP A 28 -0.22 -1.30 22.28
N CYS A 29 -0.43 -0.39 23.23
CA CYS A 29 -1.00 -0.74 24.54
C CYS A 29 -2.12 0.16 25.04
N GLY A 30 -2.51 1.18 24.26
CA GLY A 30 -3.60 2.10 24.61
C GLY A 30 -3.29 3.08 25.75
N ALA A 31 -2.07 3.10 26.30
CA ALA A 31 -1.69 4.08 27.33
C ALA A 31 -1.84 5.53 26.82
N PRO A 32 -2.37 6.46 27.62
CA PRO A 32 -2.68 7.82 27.17
C PRO A 32 -1.42 8.66 26.93
N ASP A 33 -1.60 9.71 26.12
CA ASP A 33 -0.65 10.78 25.82
C ASP A 33 0.77 10.29 25.48
N PRO A 34 0.94 9.46 24.42
CA PRO A 34 2.25 8.98 24.00
C PRO A 34 3.21 10.16 23.69
N LYS A 35 4.45 10.04 24.17
CA LYS A 35 5.51 11.06 24.01
C LYS A 35 6.65 10.62 23.08
N TRP A 36 6.51 9.45 22.49
CA TRP A 36 7.46 8.86 21.56
C TRP A 36 6.73 8.47 20.29
N ALA A 37 7.48 8.32 19.21
CA ALA A 37 6.97 7.85 17.95
C ALA A 37 7.99 6.96 17.24
N SER A 38 7.51 6.07 16.38
CA SER A 38 8.34 5.39 15.39
C SER A 38 8.07 6.02 14.03
N ALA A 39 8.98 6.87 13.56
CA ALA A 39 8.77 7.71 12.39
C ALA A 39 8.47 6.89 11.11
N ASN A 40 9.26 5.85 10.87
CA ASN A 40 9.14 4.98 9.70
C ASN A 40 7.92 4.02 9.74
N ILE A 41 7.40 3.71 10.94
CA ILE A 41 6.20 2.87 11.10
C ILE A 41 4.94 3.73 11.08
N GLY A 42 5.04 5.00 11.46
CA GLY A 42 3.90 5.92 11.50
C GLY A 42 3.08 5.83 12.80
N VAL A 43 3.70 5.50 13.95
CA VAL A 43 2.97 5.31 15.22
C VAL A 43 3.50 6.18 16.35
N PHE A 44 2.60 6.66 17.20
CA PHE A 44 2.87 7.25 18.51
C PHE A 44 2.72 6.21 19.61
N ILE A 45 3.74 6.12 20.46
CA ILE A 45 3.90 5.09 21.48
C ILE A 45 4.28 5.68 22.84
N CYS A 46 3.91 4.98 23.92
CA CYS A 46 4.29 5.37 25.27
C CYS A 46 5.75 5.02 25.59
N LEU A 47 6.29 5.53 26.70
CA LEU A 47 7.67 5.26 27.12
C LEU A 47 7.97 3.76 27.28
N LYS A 48 7.03 2.98 27.83
CA LYS A 48 7.21 1.53 28.02
C LYS A 48 7.31 0.77 26.68
N CYS A 49 6.48 1.12 25.69
CA CYS A 49 6.52 0.51 24.36
C CYS A 49 7.72 1.01 23.55
N CYS A 50 8.10 2.28 23.71
CA CYS A 50 9.35 2.85 23.16
C CYS A 50 10.58 2.01 23.53
N GLY A 51 10.69 1.57 24.79
CA GLY A 51 11.76 0.66 25.22
C GLY A 51 11.81 -0.65 24.44
N VAL A 52 10.64 -1.22 24.12
CA VAL A 52 10.54 -2.44 23.29
C VAL A 52 10.91 -2.15 21.83
N HIS A 53 10.40 -1.06 21.26
CA HIS A 53 10.70 -0.65 19.87
C HIS A 53 12.19 -0.44 19.64
N ARG A 54 12.91 0.14 20.59
CA ARG A 54 14.38 0.28 20.53
C ARG A 54 15.09 -1.07 20.38
N ASN A 55 14.58 -2.12 21.02
CA ASN A 55 15.14 -3.48 20.94
C ASN A 55 14.87 -4.17 19.59
N LEU A 56 13.94 -3.66 18.76
CA LEU A 56 13.74 -4.16 17.39
C LEU A 56 14.85 -3.68 16.43
N GLY A 57 15.53 -2.58 16.78
CA GLY A 57 16.55 -1.94 15.97
C GLY A 57 15.99 -0.95 14.94
N ALA A 58 16.81 0.05 14.58
CA ALA A 58 16.43 1.19 13.76
C ALA A 58 15.97 0.85 12.33
N ARG A 59 16.34 -0.32 11.81
CA ARG A 59 15.85 -0.81 10.51
C ARG A 59 14.36 -1.13 10.54
N ILE A 60 13.86 -1.64 11.68
CA ILE A 60 12.46 -1.99 11.87
C ILE A 60 11.71 -0.80 12.44
N SER A 61 12.22 -0.19 13.51
CA SER A 61 11.59 0.94 14.19
C SER A 61 12.58 2.06 14.47
N LYS A 62 12.41 3.18 13.76
CA LYS A 62 13.15 4.44 14.00
C LYS A 62 12.42 5.26 15.07
N VAL A 63 12.86 5.12 16.31
CA VAL A 63 12.22 5.74 17.49
C VAL A 63 12.74 7.15 17.74
N LEU A 64 11.83 8.12 17.85
CA LEU A 64 12.10 9.53 18.16
C LEU A 64 11.17 10.04 19.26
N SER A 65 11.68 10.93 20.11
CA SER A 65 10.90 11.73 21.05
C SER A 65 10.16 12.82 20.28
N VAL A 66 8.88 13.00 20.55
CA VAL A 66 8.07 14.05 19.92
C VAL A 66 8.39 15.46 20.45
N GLN A 67 9.17 15.57 21.52
CA GLN A 67 9.51 16.84 22.18
C GLN A 67 11.01 17.10 22.28
N LEU A 68 11.83 16.05 22.43
CA LEU A 68 13.25 16.17 22.78
C LEU A 68 14.20 15.95 21.61
N ASP A 69 13.74 15.28 20.55
CA ASP A 69 14.57 14.98 19.38
C ASP A 69 14.24 15.93 18.23
N ASP A 70 15.24 16.19 17.38
CA ASP A 70 15.05 16.89 16.12
C ASP A 70 14.41 15.96 15.08
N TRP A 71 13.42 16.49 14.37
CA TRP A 71 12.70 15.77 13.33
C TRP A 71 13.08 16.33 11.96
N SER A 72 13.50 15.46 11.05
CA SER A 72 13.66 15.85 9.65
C SER A 72 12.30 15.92 8.96
N ASP A 73 12.22 16.64 7.84
CA ASP A 73 11.00 16.72 7.04
C ASP A 73 10.61 15.32 6.52
N GLU A 74 11.58 14.46 6.17
CA GLU A 74 11.33 13.08 5.74
C GLU A 74 10.70 12.22 6.84
N ASP A 75 11.10 12.40 8.10
CA ASP A 75 10.52 11.66 9.22
C ASP A 75 9.07 12.08 9.48
N ILE A 76 8.77 13.37 9.31
CA ILE A 76 7.41 13.91 9.44
C ILE A 76 6.54 13.47 8.26
N ASP A 77 7.09 13.50 7.06
CA ASP A 77 6.43 13.01 5.85
C ASP A 77 6.08 11.53 5.98
N ALA A 78 7.00 10.70 6.48
CA ALA A 78 6.75 9.28 6.73
C ALA A 78 5.60 9.06 7.74
N MET A 79 5.57 9.82 8.83
CA MET A 79 4.47 9.76 9.80
C MET A 79 3.11 10.13 9.17
N ILE A 80 3.08 11.16 8.34
CA ILE A 80 1.87 11.66 7.67
C ILE A 80 1.41 10.69 6.58
N GLU A 81 2.33 10.12 5.81
CA GLU A 81 2.04 9.18 4.73
C GLU A 81 1.36 7.90 5.26
N VAL A 82 1.82 7.38 6.40
CA VAL A 82 1.13 6.29 7.08
C VAL A 82 -0.21 6.76 7.66
N GLY A 83 -0.26 7.98 8.20
CA GLY A 83 -1.49 8.58 8.76
C GLY A 83 -1.70 8.32 10.25
N GLY A 84 -0.64 7.97 10.99
CA GLY A 84 -0.70 7.78 12.43
C GLY A 84 -1.25 6.43 12.89
N ASN A 85 -1.62 6.36 14.18
CA ASN A 85 -1.95 5.13 14.89
C ASN A 85 -3.12 4.36 14.30
N SER A 86 -4.18 5.07 13.91
CA SER A 86 -5.39 4.46 13.36
C SER A 86 -5.06 3.67 12.09
N SER A 87 -4.41 4.33 11.13
CA SER A 87 -3.99 3.74 9.87
C SER A 87 -2.96 2.62 10.07
N ALA A 88 -1.97 2.83 10.94
CA ALA A 88 -0.98 1.82 11.25
C ALA A 88 -1.62 0.57 11.88
N ASN A 89 -2.55 0.72 12.82
CA ASN A 89 -3.25 -0.42 13.41
C ASN A 89 -4.17 -1.13 12.39
N ALA A 90 -4.81 -0.40 11.48
CA ALA A 90 -5.59 -1.02 10.40
C ALA A 90 -4.74 -1.90 9.47
N ILE A 91 -3.43 -1.64 9.38
CA ILE A 91 -2.47 -2.45 8.64
C ILE A 91 -1.93 -3.56 9.53
N TYR A 92 -1.21 -3.19 10.60
CA TYR A 92 -0.44 -4.08 11.47
C TYR A 92 -1.29 -4.87 12.47
N GLU A 93 -2.58 -4.61 12.60
CA GLU A 93 -3.53 -5.37 13.42
C GLU A 93 -4.72 -5.86 12.58
N ALA A 94 -4.59 -5.88 11.24
CA ALA A 94 -5.67 -6.25 10.31
C ALA A 94 -6.27 -7.64 10.58
N TYR A 95 -5.47 -8.56 11.13
CA TYR A 95 -5.89 -9.90 11.50
C TYR A 95 -5.17 -10.35 12.78
N ILE A 96 -5.71 -10.02 13.95
CA ILE A 96 -5.24 -10.58 15.22
C ILE A 96 -5.80 -12.01 15.35
N PRO A 97 -4.94 -13.05 15.45
CA PRO A 97 -5.39 -14.43 15.62
C PRO A 97 -6.19 -14.63 16.90
N GLU A 98 -7.04 -15.65 16.90
CA GLU A 98 -7.77 -16.05 18.11
C GLU A 98 -6.80 -16.42 19.24
N GLY A 99 -7.09 -15.96 20.46
CA GLY A 99 -6.21 -16.13 21.62
C GLY A 99 -5.10 -15.08 21.76
N TYR A 100 -4.92 -14.18 20.78
CA TYR A 100 -4.07 -12.99 20.94
C TYR A 100 -4.90 -11.78 21.37
N SER A 101 -4.39 -11.03 22.33
CA SER A 101 -4.99 -9.78 22.77
C SER A 101 -3.94 -8.68 22.82
N LYS A 102 -4.34 -7.49 22.40
CA LYS A 102 -3.53 -6.28 22.55
C LYS A 102 -3.24 -6.03 24.03
N PRO A 103 -1.99 -5.78 24.44
CA PRO A 103 -1.67 -5.52 25.83
C PRO A 103 -2.33 -4.23 26.32
N GLY A 104 -2.56 -4.13 27.62
CA GLY A 104 -3.07 -2.91 28.25
C GLY A 104 -1.94 -1.97 28.73
N PRO A 105 -2.29 -0.78 29.25
CA PRO A 105 -1.35 0.18 29.80
C PRO A 105 -0.49 -0.36 30.94
N ASP A 106 -1.02 -1.34 31.69
CA ASP A 106 -0.40 -1.93 32.88
C ASP A 106 0.23 -3.30 32.65
N SER A 107 0.18 -3.83 31.41
CA SER A 107 0.83 -5.10 31.08
C SER A 107 2.32 -5.11 31.44
N THR A 108 2.91 -6.29 31.52
CA THR A 108 4.34 -6.48 31.77
C THR A 108 5.20 -6.07 30.56
N HIS A 109 6.50 -5.94 30.75
CA HIS A 109 7.43 -5.76 29.63
C HIS A 109 7.40 -6.95 28.66
N GLY A 110 7.31 -8.18 29.18
CA GLY A 110 7.28 -9.41 28.37
C GLY A 110 6.04 -9.50 27.48
N GLU A 111 4.86 -9.13 27.98
CA GLU A 111 3.63 -9.08 27.17
C GLU A 111 3.71 -8.04 26.05
N ARG A 112 4.20 -6.83 26.36
CA ARG A 112 4.43 -5.80 25.34
C ARG A 112 5.43 -6.27 24.30
N SER A 113 6.53 -6.89 24.73
CA SER A 113 7.58 -7.38 23.83
C SER A 113 7.06 -8.45 22.88
N ARG A 114 6.30 -9.42 23.37
CA ARG A 114 5.66 -10.43 22.52
C ARG A 114 4.76 -9.80 21.47
N PHE A 115 3.83 -8.94 21.90
CA PHE A 115 2.87 -8.31 20.98
C PHE A 115 3.55 -7.43 19.93
N ILE A 116 4.48 -6.55 20.34
CA ILE A 116 5.16 -5.60 19.45
C ILE A 116 6.06 -6.33 18.44
N ARG A 117 6.73 -7.43 18.84
CA ARG A 117 7.52 -8.26 17.90
C ARG A 117 6.61 -8.98 16.90
N SER A 118 5.53 -9.60 17.36
CA SER A 118 4.53 -10.20 16.46
C SER A 118 3.95 -9.18 15.48
N LYS A 119 3.70 -7.95 15.94
CA LYS A 119 3.12 -6.87 15.15
C LYS A 119 4.05 -6.32 14.07
N TYR A 120 5.31 -5.99 14.41
CA TYR A 120 6.19 -5.25 13.51
C TYR A 120 7.40 -6.03 12.97
N GLU A 121 7.97 -6.94 13.76
CA GLU A 121 9.15 -7.74 13.35
C GLU A 121 8.71 -8.98 12.56
N LEU A 122 7.78 -9.75 13.12
CA LEU A 122 7.26 -10.99 12.52
C LEU A 122 6.07 -10.73 11.59
N GLN A 123 5.40 -9.59 11.77
CA GLN A 123 4.24 -9.17 10.97
C GLN A 123 3.09 -10.20 10.95
N GLU A 124 2.90 -10.94 12.04
CA GLU A 124 1.96 -12.07 12.12
C GLU A 124 0.50 -11.63 11.96
N PHE A 125 0.19 -10.38 12.32
CA PHE A 125 -1.15 -9.83 12.26
C PHE A 125 -1.50 -9.16 10.94
N LEU A 126 -0.53 -9.08 10.01
CA LEU A 126 -0.82 -8.67 8.65
C LEU A 126 -1.64 -9.77 7.95
N LYS A 127 -2.50 -9.35 7.01
CA LYS A 127 -3.04 -10.28 6.02
C LYS A 127 -1.88 -11.04 5.38
N SER A 128 -2.08 -12.33 5.09
CA SER A 128 -1.03 -13.18 4.51
C SER A 128 -0.37 -12.57 3.26
N SER A 129 -1.14 -11.80 2.47
CA SER A 129 -0.69 -11.06 1.29
C SER A 129 0.20 -9.84 1.56
N LEU A 130 0.34 -9.41 2.82
CA LEU A 130 1.12 -8.23 3.24
C LEU A 130 2.32 -8.61 4.12
N ARG A 131 2.48 -9.89 4.50
CA ARG A 131 3.61 -10.36 5.31
C ARG A 131 4.90 -10.31 4.48
N ILE A 132 5.78 -9.36 4.76
CA ILE A 132 7.13 -9.34 4.19
C ILE A 132 8.01 -10.22 5.07
N THR A 133 7.77 -11.53 5.09
CA THR A 133 8.76 -12.45 5.66
C THR A 133 9.93 -12.53 4.68
N SER A 134 11.02 -11.85 5.04
CA SER A 134 12.33 -12.00 4.43
C SER A 134 12.78 -13.47 4.50
N ARG A 135 12.45 -14.27 3.49
CA ARG A 135 13.40 -15.28 3.04
C ARG A 135 14.42 -14.53 2.22
N LYS A 136 15.70 -14.65 2.58
CA LYS A 136 16.84 -13.98 1.95
C LYS A 136 16.72 -13.99 0.43
N SER A 137 16.26 -12.90 -0.15
CA SER A 137 16.55 -12.49 -1.52
C SER A 137 16.56 -10.98 -1.55
N SER A 138 17.76 -10.44 -1.66
CA SER A 138 18.08 -9.02 -1.84
C SER A 138 17.31 -8.43 -3.03
N ALA A 139 16.32 -7.58 -2.76
CA ALA A 139 15.92 -6.50 -3.64
C ALA A 139 15.03 -5.51 -2.88
N SER A 140 15.54 -4.30 -2.73
CA SER A 140 14.84 -3.11 -2.25
C SER A 140 13.71 -2.71 -3.19
N ILE A 141 12.44 -2.69 -2.74
CA ILE A 141 11.40 -1.86 -3.36
C ILE A 141 10.47 -1.34 -2.27
N GLN A 142 10.56 -0.03 -2.02
CA GLN A 142 9.55 0.77 -1.32
C GLN A 142 8.26 0.75 -2.14
N SER A 143 7.09 0.57 -1.53
CA SER A 143 5.86 1.21 -2.03
C SER A 143 4.68 1.04 -1.08
N SER A 144 4.23 2.19 -0.61
CA SER A 144 2.90 2.48 -0.10
C SER A 144 1.86 2.19 -1.18
N PHE A 145 0.78 1.47 -0.86
CA PHE A 145 -0.37 1.33 -1.76
C PHE A 145 -1.69 1.65 -1.05
N SER A 146 -2.34 2.69 -1.59
CA SER A 146 -3.63 3.25 -1.21
C SER A 146 -4.80 2.25 -1.30
N THR A 147 -5.64 2.26 -0.27
CA THR A 147 -6.81 1.41 0.03
C THR A 147 -7.98 1.50 -0.96
N LYS A 148 -7.87 2.21 -2.07
CA LYS A 148 -8.99 2.43 -3.03
C LYS A 148 -9.21 1.27 -4.02
N ILE A 149 -8.42 0.20 -3.94
CA ILE A 149 -8.37 -0.86 -4.96
C ILE A 149 -9.21 -2.09 -4.60
N LEU A 150 -9.53 -2.36 -3.33
CA LEU A 150 -10.19 -3.61 -2.95
C LEU A 150 -11.69 -3.70 -3.29
N ASP A 151 -12.37 -2.57 -3.48
CA ASP A 151 -13.84 -2.56 -3.66
C ASP A 151 -14.31 -2.93 -5.08
N SER A 152 -13.42 -2.96 -6.07
CA SER A 152 -13.80 -3.24 -7.47
C SER A 152 -13.93 -4.74 -7.81
N PHE A 153 -13.53 -5.66 -6.93
CA PHE A 153 -13.39 -7.08 -7.25
C PHE A 153 -14.61 -7.96 -6.90
N ARG A 154 -15.73 -7.38 -6.46
CA ARG A 154 -16.95 -8.15 -6.20
C ARG A 154 -17.77 -8.35 -7.48
N ILE A 155 -17.38 -9.29 -8.34
CA ILE A 155 -18.27 -9.82 -9.41
C ILE A 155 -18.38 -11.35 -9.39
N LYS A 156 -19.63 -11.76 -9.64
CA LYS A 156 -20.31 -13.07 -9.68
C LYS A 156 -19.52 -14.32 -10.09
N SER A 157 -19.84 -15.38 -9.35
CA SER A 157 -19.59 -16.82 -9.55
C SER A 157 -20.02 -17.36 -10.92
N SER A 158 -19.24 -18.29 -11.47
CA SER A 158 -19.78 -19.49 -12.14
C SER A 158 -18.78 -20.66 -12.08
N LYS A 159 -19.34 -21.87 -12.11
CA LYS A 159 -18.80 -23.19 -11.76
C LYS A 159 -17.78 -23.72 -12.78
N GLU A 160 -16.70 -24.36 -12.32
CA GLU A 160 -15.94 -25.52 -12.88
C GLU A 160 -14.68 -25.73 -11.99
N PRO A 161 -14.06 -26.94 -11.92
CA PRO A 161 -13.33 -27.41 -10.75
C PRO A 161 -12.00 -26.69 -10.52
N GLU A 162 -11.80 -26.35 -9.25
CA GLU A 162 -10.72 -25.51 -8.73
C GLU A 162 -9.38 -26.27 -8.73
N THR A 163 -8.55 -26.03 -9.74
CA THR A 163 -7.11 -25.91 -9.42
C THR A 163 -6.97 -24.56 -8.73
N VAL A 164 -6.72 -24.57 -7.42
CA VAL A 164 -6.44 -23.34 -6.66
C VAL A 164 -5.20 -22.71 -7.27
N VAL A 165 -5.38 -21.69 -8.13
CA VAL A 165 -4.25 -20.96 -8.68
C VAL A 165 -3.85 -19.94 -7.62
N GLU A 166 -2.77 -20.23 -6.90
CA GLU A 166 -2.23 -19.30 -5.93
C GLU A 166 -1.68 -18.07 -6.66
N TYR A 167 -2.26 -16.91 -6.36
CA TYR A 167 -1.79 -15.61 -6.84
C TYR A 167 -0.91 -14.96 -5.77
N ILE A 168 0.29 -14.52 -6.15
CA ILE A 168 1.30 -13.93 -5.25
C ILE A 168 1.16 -12.41 -5.07
N GLY A 169 0.29 -11.76 -5.83
CA GLY A 169 0.10 -10.32 -5.75
C GLY A 169 -0.74 -9.76 -6.88
N LEU A 170 -0.74 -8.43 -6.98
CA LEU A 170 -1.49 -7.67 -7.97
C LEU A 170 -0.53 -6.76 -8.75
N LEU A 171 -0.51 -6.93 -10.07
CA LEU A 171 0.21 -6.05 -10.98
C LEU A 171 -0.72 -4.91 -11.40
N LYS A 172 -0.42 -3.71 -10.94
CA LYS A 172 -1.08 -2.48 -11.38
C LYS A 172 -0.27 -1.86 -12.52
N VAL A 173 -0.84 -1.79 -13.71
CA VAL A 173 -0.22 -1.13 -14.86
C VAL A 173 -1.00 0.11 -15.25
N LYS A 174 -0.34 1.27 -15.19
CA LYS A 174 -0.91 2.52 -15.65
C LYS A 174 -0.53 2.76 -17.11
N VAL A 175 -1.51 2.70 -18.00
CA VAL A 175 -1.34 3.03 -19.41
C VAL A 175 -1.64 4.52 -19.57
N VAL A 176 -0.59 5.32 -19.69
CA VAL A 176 -0.72 6.78 -19.76
C VAL A 176 -1.11 7.22 -21.18
N LYS A 177 -0.27 6.93 -22.18
CA LYS A 177 -0.47 7.35 -23.56
C LYS A 177 0.30 6.49 -24.56
N GLY A 178 -0.18 6.47 -25.80
CA GLY A 178 0.56 6.05 -26.98
C GLY A 178 1.07 7.29 -27.73
N ILE A 179 2.20 7.16 -28.43
CA ILE A 179 2.74 8.22 -29.28
C ILE A 179 3.11 7.59 -30.62
N ASN A 180 2.76 8.25 -31.72
CA ASN A 180 3.11 7.84 -33.09
C ASN A 180 2.77 6.37 -33.37
N LEU A 181 1.58 5.93 -32.97
CA LEU A 181 1.13 4.57 -33.25
C LEU A 181 0.99 4.37 -34.76
N ALA A 182 1.32 3.16 -35.22
CA ALA A 182 1.26 2.83 -36.64
C ALA A 182 -0.18 2.87 -37.16
N ILE A 183 -0.37 3.39 -38.37
CA ILE A 183 -1.63 3.27 -39.09
C ILE A 183 -1.72 1.86 -39.64
N ARG A 184 -2.67 1.05 -39.17
CA ARG A 184 -2.85 -0.32 -39.67
C ARG A 184 -4.26 -0.62 -40.21
N ASP A 185 -5.19 0.32 -40.08
CA ASP A 185 -6.52 0.26 -40.69
C ASP A 185 -6.67 1.35 -41.77
N MET A 186 -7.37 1.04 -42.86
CA MET A 186 -7.44 1.82 -44.10
C MET A 186 -8.21 3.16 -43.98
N LEU A 187 -8.85 3.45 -42.85
CA LEU A 187 -9.70 4.64 -42.66
C LEU A 187 -9.41 5.36 -41.33
N THR A 188 -9.50 4.65 -40.20
CA THR A 188 -9.20 5.20 -38.86
C THR A 188 -8.42 4.15 -38.07
N SER A 189 -7.37 4.55 -37.37
CA SER A 189 -6.67 3.67 -36.43
C SER A 189 -7.25 3.90 -35.05
N ASP A 190 -7.92 2.88 -34.52
CA ASP A 190 -8.61 2.90 -33.24
C ASP A 190 -7.80 2.07 -32.23
N PRO A 191 -6.68 2.60 -31.69
CA PRO A 191 -5.77 1.82 -30.87
C PRO A 191 -6.29 1.56 -29.47
N TYR A 192 -5.86 0.42 -28.94
CA TYR A 192 -5.95 0.06 -27.53
C TYR A 192 -4.73 -0.79 -27.13
N VAL A 193 -4.47 -0.86 -25.84
CA VAL A 193 -3.38 -1.64 -25.27
C VAL A 193 -3.96 -2.87 -24.61
N VAL A 194 -3.41 -4.03 -24.94
CA VAL A 194 -3.74 -5.32 -24.32
C VAL A 194 -2.58 -5.73 -23.43
N LEU A 195 -2.90 -6.08 -22.19
CA LEU A 195 -1.98 -6.70 -21.24
C LEU A 195 -2.34 -8.15 -21.02
N THR A 196 -1.34 -9.03 -21.11
CA THR A 196 -1.50 -10.47 -20.86
C THR A 196 -0.51 -10.93 -19.79
N LEU A 197 -1.02 -11.64 -18.78
CA LEU A 197 -0.24 -12.28 -17.73
C LEU A 197 -0.79 -13.68 -17.44
N GLY A 198 -0.05 -14.71 -17.87
CA GLY A 198 -0.52 -16.10 -17.78
C GLY A 198 -1.78 -16.33 -18.62
N LYS A 199 -2.88 -16.73 -17.97
CA LYS A 199 -4.20 -16.92 -18.59
C LYS A 199 -5.07 -15.66 -18.58
N GLN A 200 -4.62 -14.57 -17.95
CA GLN A 200 -5.39 -13.33 -17.86
C GLN A 200 -5.03 -12.38 -18.98
N THR A 201 -6.06 -11.78 -19.58
CA THR A 201 -5.93 -10.77 -20.62
C THR A 201 -6.90 -9.63 -20.32
N ILE A 202 -6.39 -8.40 -20.24
CA ILE A 202 -7.18 -7.17 -20.03
C ILE A 202 -6.74 -6.10 -21.02
N GLN A 203 -7.61 -5.12 -21.29
CA GLN A 203 -7.33 -4.07 -22.28
C GLN A 203 -7.79 -2.69 -21.82
N THR A 204 -7.20 -1.64 -22.40
CA THR A 204 -7.67 -0.26 -22.24
C THR A 204 -8.93 0.00 -23.05
N ALA A 205 -9.58 1.13 -22.82
CA ALA A 205 -10.58 1.64 -23.75
C ALA A 205 -9.97 1.87 -25.15
N VAL A 206 -10.81 1.74 -26.16
CA VAL A 206 -10.46 2.05 -27.55
C VAL A 206 -10.66 3.55 -27.76
N ILE A 207 -9.60 4.25 -28.20
CA ILE A 207 -9.72 5.67 -28.57
C ILE A 207 -9.77 5.75 -30.09
N LYS A 208 -10.91 6.21 -30.61
CA LYS A 208 -11.16 6.26 -32.05
C LYS A 208 -10.30 7.32 -32.75
N SER A 209 -9.82 6.99 -33.94
CA SER A 209 -9.14 7.90 -34.88
C SER A 209 -7.97 8.68 -34.26
N ASN A 210 -7.19 8.06 -33.38
CA ASN A 210 -6.14 8.77 -32.65
C ASN A 210 -4.85 7.94 -32.55
N LEU A 211 -3.78 8.40 -33.20
CA LEU A 211 -2.45 7.76 -33.16
C LEU A 211 -1.61 8.18 -31.94
N ASN A 212 -2.10 9.15 -31.17
CA ASN A 212 -1.51 9.62 -29.92
C ASN A 212 -2.54 9.55 -28.77
N PRO A 213 -3.14 8.37 -28.55
CA PRO A 213 -4.19 8.20 -27.55
C PRO A 213 -3.64 8.46 -26.14
N VAL A 214 -4.42 9.17 -25.33
CA VAL A 214 -4.13 9.39 -23.91
C VAL A 214 -5.22 8.67 -23.12
N TRP A 215 -4.86 7.54 -22.51
CA TRP A 215 -5.80 6.72 -21.74
C TRP A 215 -5.84 7.15 -20.28
N ASN A 216 -4.66 7.33 -19.66
CA ASN A 216 -4.53 7.49 -18.20
C ASN A 216 -5.27 6.40 -17.41
N GLU A 217 -5.36 5.19 -17.97
CA GLU A 217 -6.11 4.07 -17.42
C GLU A 217 -5.22 3.18 -16.56
N GLU A 218 -5.78 2.67 -15.47
CA GLU A 218 -5.11 1.75 -14.57
C GLU A 218 -5.72 0.35 -14.72
N LEU A 219 -4.91 -0.58 -15.23
CA LEU A 219 -5.29 -1.95 -15.50
C LEU A 219 -4.63 -2.87 -14.46
N MET A 220 -5.38 -3.86 -13.96
CA MET A 220 -4.96 -4.68 -12.82
C MET A 220 -5.02 -6.17 -13.14
N LEU A 221 -3.90 -6.88 -12.96
CA LEU A 221 -3.77 -8.32 -13.19
C LEU A 221 -3.32 -9.03 -11.91
N SER A 222 -3.95 -10.14 -11.57
CA SER A 222 -3.46 -11.00 -10.49
C SER A 222 -2.20 -11.74 -10.95
N VAL A 223 -1.12 -11.73 -10.17
CA VAL A 223 0.15 -12.38 -10.55
C VAL A 223 0.13 -13.84 -10.06
N PRO A 224 0.10 -14.86 -10.94
CA PRO A 224 0.17 -16.26 -10.51
C PRO A 224 1.59 -16.62 -10.04
N GLN A 225 1.75 -17.64 -9.20
CA GLN A 225 3.09 -18.12 -8.75
C GLN A 225 4.05 -18.45 -9.90
N ASN A 226 3.54 -19.09 -10.95
CA ASN A 226 4.29 -19.36 -12.19
C ASN A 226 3.90 -18.31 -13.23
N PHE A 227 4.60 -17.17 -13.26
CA PHE A 227 4.37 -16.12 -14.24
C PHE A 227 5.50 -16.08 -15.28
N GLY A 228 5.12 -16.12 -16.56
CA GLY A 228 6.00 -15.71 -17.65
C GLY A 228 6.10 -14.19 -17.74
N PRO A 229 6.88 -13.64 -18.69
CA PRO A 229 6.97 -12.19 -18.88
C PRO A 229 5.58 -11.60 -19.15
N VAL A 230 5.31 -10.43 -18.56
CA VAL A 230 4.12 -9.63 -18.89
C VAL A 230 4.22 -9.24 -20.36
N LYS A 231 3.20 -9.58 -21.14
CA LYS A 231 3.14 -9.20 -22.56
C LYS A 231 2.27 -7.98 -22.71
N LEU A 232 2.85 -6.95 -23.30
CA LEU A 232 2.17 -5.72 -23.68
C LEU A 232 2.07 -5.68 -25.20
N THR A 233 0.86 -5.59 -25.73
CA THR A 233 0.64 -5.52 -27.18
C THR A 233 -0.31 -4.38 -27.51
N THR A 234 0.10 -3.52 -28.44
CA THR A 234 -0.79 -2.54 -29.07
C THR A 234 -1.62 -3.24 -30.16
N SER A 235 -2.93 -3.06 -30.13
CA SER A 235 -3.89 -3.63 -31.07
C SER A 235 -4.81 -2.55 -31.62
N TRP A 236 -5.48 -2.81 -32.76
CA TRP A 236 -6.50 -1.93 -33.34
C TRP A 236 -7.82 -2.67 -33.51
N GLU A 237 -8.93 -1.94 -33.38
CA GLU A 237 -10.26 -2.50 -33.61
C GLU A 237 -10.53 -2.62 -35.11
N LYS A 238 -10.63 -3.84 -35.63
CA LYS A 238 -11.06 -4.06 -37.01
C LYS A 238 -12.52 -3.60 -37.14
N GLN A 239 -12.76 -2.50 -37.85
CA GLN A 239 -14.12 -2.15 -38.25
C GLN A 239 -14.67 -3.26 -39.15
N ARG A 240 -15.69 -3.98 -38.68
CA ARG A 240 -16.50 -4.83 -39.57
C ARG A 240 -17.11 -3.90 -40.61
N SER A 241 -16.75 -4.12 -41.87
CA SER A 241 -17.37 -3.47 -43.02
C SER A 241 -18.89 -3.58 -42.92
N ILE A 242 -19.56 -2.49 -42.54
CA ILE A 242 -21.00 -2.35 -42.75
C ILE A 242 -21.15 -1.79 -44.17
N TYR A 243 -20.91 -2.66 -45.15
CA TYR A 243 -21.48 -2.50 -46.48
C TYR A 243 -22.33 -3.73 -46.75
N SER A 244 -23.63 -3.59 -46.52
CA SER A 244 -24.63 -4.35 -47.26
C SER A 244 -25.50 -3.32 -47.98
N HIS A 245 -25.47 -3.41 -49.32
CA HIS A 245 -26.26 -2.65 -50.27
C HIS A 245 -27.76 -2.62 -49.94
#